data_AF-A0A1R4HG03-F1
#
_entry.id   AF-A0A1R4HG03-F1
#
_cell.length_a   1.000
_cell.length_b   1.000
_cell.length_c   1.000
_cell.angle_alpha   90.00
_cell.angle_beta   90.00
_cell.angle_gamma   90.00
#
_symmetry.space_group_name_H-M   'P 1'
#
loop_
_entity.id
_entity.type
_entity.pdbx_description
1 polymer ?
#
loop_
_entity_poly.entity_id
_entity_poly.type
_entity_poly.pdbx_seq_one_letter_code
_entity_poly.pdbx_strand_id
1 'polypeptide(L)'
;MIRNINYHIIPECYLDTNLVETIVPPQKIKGSNGYNHQHNCNDVVNVINGKLSDDFALGIVDRDKRELDRTNDFKLLVSKHNLELHIRPNKNHYLIFHKPIEKWILNEAQQVNITLDTYDLPTTLKELVNMKCEANKNDPRFKKLFRDLKSQNASGINLLAKWIEHLKANPYNADITTLQNL
;
A
#
# COMPACT_ATOMS: atom_id res chain seq x y z
N MET A 1 12.05 17.69 -16.53
CA MET A 1 10.61 17.49 -16.28
C MET A 1 10.48 16.86 -14.90
N ILE A 2 9.83 17.52 -13.94
CA ILE A 2 9.58 16.91 -12.63
C ILE A 2 8.56 15.80 -12.87
N ARG A 3 9.00 14.53 -12.84
CA ARG A 3 8.08 13.40 -12.92
C ARG A 3 7.19 13.42 -11.68
N ASN A 4 5.88 13.41 -11.87
CA ASN A 4 4.94 13.39 -10.76
C ASN A 4 4.96 12.00 -10.12
N ILE A 5 5.88 11.76 -9.19
CA ILE A 5 6.10 10.44 -8.57
C ILE A 5 4.82 9.89 -7.92
N ASN A 6 3.89 10.76 -7.50
CA ASN A 6 2.62 10.33 -6.93
C ASN A 6 1.78 9.52 -7.93
N TYR A 7 1.95 9.75 -9.23
CA TYR A 7 1.25 9.00 -10.27
C TYR A 7 1.74 7.53 -10.39
N HIS A 8 2.96 7.26 -9.92
CA HIS A 8 3.62 5.95 -10.00
C HIS A 8 3.36 5.08 -8.77
N ILE A 9 2.75 5.63 -7.72
CA ILE A 9 2.30 4.90 -6.54
C ILE A 9 0.80 4.65 -6.70
N ILE A 10 0.41 3.37 -6.71
CA ILE A 10 -0.88 2.92 -7.23
C ILE A 10 -1.54 2.02 -6.16
N PRO A 11 -2.10 2.62 -5.08
CA PRO A 11 -2.85 1.86 -4.10
C PRO A 11 -4.17 1.35 -4.66
N GLU A 12 -4.53 0.13 -4.30
CA GLU A 12 -5.85 -0.46 -4.50
C GLU A 12 -6.85 0.13 -3.50
N CYS A 13 -8.11 0.22 -3.90
CA CYS A 13 -9.25 0.61 -3.08
C CYS A 13 -9.09 1.90 -2.24
N TYR A 14 -10.15 2.27 -1.53
CA TYR A 14 -10.19 3.52 -0.78
C TYR A 14 -9.39 3.45 0.51
N LEU A 15 -9.41 2.30 1.20
CA LEU A 15 -8.76 2.16 2.49
C LEU A 15 -7.23 2.03 2.34
N ASP A 16 -6.72 1.31 1.32
CA ASP A 16 -5.27 1.25 1.09
C ASP A 16 -4.76 2.61 0.63
N THR A 17 -5.56 3.37 -0.15
CA THR A 17 -5.22 4.75 -0.49
C THR A 17 -5.12 5.63 0.76
N ASN A 18 -6.09 5.56 1.67
CA ASN A 18 -6.05 6.31 2.93
C ASN A 18 -4.82 5.93 3.76
N LEU A 19 -4.56 4.63 3.89
CA LEU A 19 -3.39 4.11 4.60
C LEU A 19 -2.10 4.69 4.02
N VAL A 20 -1.86 4.49 2.72
CA VAL A 20 -0.61 4.83 2.06
C VAL A 20 -0.38 6.34 2.04
N GLU A 21 -1.41 7.15 1.77
CA GLU A 21 -1.32 8.61 1.84
C GLU A 21 -1.09 9.13 3.26
N THR A 22 -1.51 8.38 4.28
CA THR A 22 -1.29 8.74 5.68
C THR A 22 0.13 8.41 6.13
N ILE A 23 0.61 7.20 5.86
CA ILE A 23 1.91 6.72 6.36
C ILE A 23 3.08 7.25 5.53
N VAL A 24 2.88 7.51 4.24
CA VAL A 24 3.87 8.12 3.34
C VAL A 24 3.16 9.17 2.49
N PRO A 25 3.08 10.44 2.94
CA PRO A 25 2.32 11.46 2.23
C PRO A 25 2.80 11.71 0.79
N PRO A 26 1.86 11.96 -0.15
CA PRO A 26 2.18 12.35 -1.52
C PRO A 26 2.94 13.68 -1.54
N GLN A 27 3.83 13.85 -2.51
CA GLN A 27 4.55 15.11 -2.70
C GLN A 27 3.57 16.21 -3.12
N LYS A 28 3.72 17.42 -2.60
CA LYS A 28 2.88 18.56 -2.98
C LYS A 28 3.35 19.13 -4.33
N ILE A 29 2.91 18.48 -5.42
CA ILE A 29 3.19 18.92 -6.79
C ILE A 29 1.92 19.60 -7.35
N LYS A 30 2.08 20.71 -8.06
CA LYS A 30 0.96 21.44 -8.66
C LYS A 30 0.16 20.50 -9.57
N GLY A 31 -1.12 20.31 -9.26
CA GLY A 31 -2.02 19.42 -10.01
C GLY A 31 -2.02 17.96 -9.55
N SER A 32 -1.28 17.57 -8.50
CA SER A 32 -1.41 16.23 -7.91
C SER A 32 -2.47 16.22 -6.79
N ASN A 33 -3.45 15.33 -6.89
CA ASN A 33 -4.54 15.17 -5.91
C ASN A 33 -4.38 13.92 -5.03
N GLY A 34 -3.14 13.50 -4.77
CA GLY A 34 -2.83 12.27 -4.05
C GLY A 34 -2.16 11.22 -4.93
N TYR A 35 -2.23 9.96 -4.49
CA TYR A 35 -1.71 8.82 -5.24
C TYR A 35 -2.70 8.34 -6.31
N ASN A 36 -2.21 7.50 -7.24
CA ASN A 36 -2.96 7.00 -8.39
C ASN A 36 -3.89 5.83 -7.99
N HIS A 37 -4.88 6.13 -7.16
CA HIS A 37 -5.89 5.19 -6.67
C HIS A 37 -6.56 4.39 -7.79
N GLN A 38 -6.72 3.09 -7.58
CA GLN A 38 -7.47 2.18 -8.46
C GLN A 38 -8.54 1.41 -7.68
N HIS A 39 -9.60 0.97 -8.35
CA HIS A 39 -10.71 0.29 -7.69
C HIS A 39 -10.43 -1.17 -7.33
N ASN A 40 -9.55 -1.83 -8.08
CA ASN A 40 -9.21 -3.23 -7.90
C ASN A 40 -7.79 -3.52 -8.43
N CYS A 41 -7.25 -4.67 -8.07
CA CYS A 41 -5.91 -5.09 -8.49
C CYS A 41 -5.74 -5.18 -10.02
N ASN A 42 -6.76 -5.58 -10.80
CA ASN A 42 -6.64 -5.62 -12.26
C ASN A 42 -6.39 -4.22 -12.83
N ASP A 43 -7.03 -3.20 -12.28
CA ASP A 43 -6.81 -1.81 -12.67
C ASP A 43 -5.40 -1.33 -12.31
N VAL A 44 -4.89 -1.71 -11.13
CA VAL A 44 -3.49 -1.48 -10.74
C VAL A 44 -2.54 -2.06 -11.80
N VAL A 45 -2.71 -3.35 -12.13
CA VAL A 45 -1.85 -4.05 -13.11
C VAL A 45 -2.01 -3.47 -14.52
N ASN A 46 -3.21 -3.06 -14.92
CA ASN A 46 -3.45 -2.41 -16.21
C ASN A 46 -2.71 -1.08 -16.34
N VAL A 47 -2.67 -0.27 -15.26
CA VAL A 47 -1.89 0.97 -15.25
C VAL A 47 -0.40 0.68 -15.38
N ILE A 48 0.11 -0.30 -14.63
CA ILE A 48 1.52 -0.72 -14.68
C ILE A 48 1.91 -1.20 -16.09
N ASN A 49 1.09 -2.07 -16.68
CA ASN A 49 1.36 -2.68 -17.99
C ASN A 49 1.13 -1.73 -19.17
N GLY A 50 0.23 -0.77 -19.03
CA GLY A 50 -0.13 0.19 -20.07
C GLY A 50 0.65 1.49 -19.92
N LYS A 51 0.16 2.38 -19.05
CA LYS A 51 0.65 3.77 -18.96
C LYS A 51 2.07 3.88 -18.39
N LEU A 52 2.51 2.88 -17.62
CA LEU A 52 3.82 2.86 -16.98
C LEU A 52 4.69 1.69 -17.47
N SER A 53 4.42 1.16 -18.68
CA SER A 53 5.07 -0.04 -19.23
C SER A 53 6.61 -0.01 -19.18
N ASP A 54 7.16 1.19 -19.40
CA ASP A 54 8.60 1.48 -19.50
C ASP A 54 9.05 2.50 -18.43
N ASP A 55 8.22 2.72 -17.41
CA ASP A 55 8.50 3.62 -16.31
C ASP A 55 8.42 2.89 -14.96
N PHE A 56 8.88 3.54 -13.89
CA PHE A 56 8.73 3.03 -12.53
C PHE A 56 7.26 2.89 -12.17
N ALA A 57 6.90 1.83 -11.45
CA ALA A 57 5.55 1.68 -10.91
C ALA A 57 5.55 0.83 -9.64
N LEU A 58 4.78 1.26 -8.64
CA LEU A 58 4.57 0.56 -7.39
C LEU A 58 3.07 0.40 -7.12
N GLY A 59 2.57 -0.83 -7.21
CA GLY A 59 1.22 -1.18 -6.76
C GLY A 59 1.19 -1.58 -5.29
N ILE A 60 0.17 -1.14 -4.56
CA ILE A 60 -0.14 -1.62 -3.21
C ILE A 60 -1.50 -2.30 -3.32
N VAL A 61 -1.55 -3.60 -3.01
CA VAL A 61 -2.63 -4.48 -3.45
C VAL A 61 -3.08 -5.36 -2.29
N ASP A 62 -4.39 -5.52 -2.16
CA ASP A 62 -4.99 -6.49 -1.26
C ASP A 62 -4.89 -7.90 -1.87
N ARG A 63 -4.31 -8.83 -1.12
CA ARG A 63 -4.23 -10.23 -1.55
C ARG A 63 -5.55 -10.94 -1.28
N ASP A 64 -6.49 -10.72 -2.20
CA ASP A 64 -7.67 -11.57 -2.30
C ASP A 64 -7.29 -12.98 -2.80
N LYS A 65 -8.04 -14.00 -2.36
CA LYS A 65 -7.73 -15.44 -2.55
C LYS A 65 -7.65 -15.92 -4.01
N ARG A 66 -7.96 -15.07 -4.98
CA ARG A 66 -7.85 -15.40 -6.40
C ARG A 66 -6.52 -14.89 -6.90
N GLU A 67 -5.56 -15.79 -7.08
CA GLU A 67 -4.35 -15.47 -7.82
C GLU A 67 -4.76 -14.88 -9.18
N LEU A 68 -4.30 -13.66 -9.44
CA LEU A 68 -4.59 -13.00 -10.69
C LEU A 68 -3.57 -13.52 -11.69
N ASP A 69 -4.02 -14.20 -12.74
CA ASP A 69 -3.17 -14.64 -13.86
C ASP A 69 -2.28 -13.50 -14.41
N ARG A 70 -2.69 -12.24 -14.20
CA ARG A 70 -2.00 -11.03 -14.64
C ARG A 70 -0.83 -10.59 -13.75
N THR A 71 -0.65 -11.19 -12.58
CA THR A 71 0.50 -10.93 -11.69
C THR A 71 1.60 -11.97 -11.80
N ASN A 72 1.45 -12.98 -12.66
CA ASN A 72 2.41 -14.10 -12.80
C ASN A 72 3.83 -13.68 -13.18
N ASP A 73 3.98 -12.53 -13.85
CA ASP A 73 5.30 -11.99 -14.21
C ASP A 73 6.04 -11.34 -13.03
N PHE A 74 5.36 -11.13 -11.90
CA PHE A 74 5.97 -10.65 -10.67
C PHE A 74 6.43 -11.82 -9.82
N LYS A 75 7.69 -11.77 -9.40
CA LYS A 75 8.31 -12.77 -8.54
C LYS A 75 8.38 -12.25 -7.12
N LEU A 76 8.01 -13.10 -6.16
CA LEU A 76 8.20 -12.81 -4.74
C LEU A 76 9.68 -12.54 -4.47
N LEU A 77 9.97 -11.38 -3.89
CA LEU A 77 11.30 -11.00 -3.46
C LEU A 77 11.50 -11.29 -1.96
N VAL A 78 10.53 -10.91 -1.14
CA VAL A 78 10.57 -11.08 0.31
C VAL A 78 9.15 -11.07 0.91
N SER A 79 8.93 -11.91 1.91
CA SER A 79 7.69 -11.96 2.69
C SER A 79 8.01 -11.82 4.18
N LYS A 80 7.40 -10.84 4.85
CA LYS A 80 7.57 -10.56 6.28
C LYS A 80 6.45 -9.67 6.80
N HIS A 81 6.10 -9.80 8.08
CA HIS A 81 5.05 -9.00 8.74
C HIS A 81 3.70 -8.99 8.02
N ASN A 82 3.31 -10.12 7.42
CA ASN A 82 2.10 -10.27 6.58
C ASN A 82 2.08 -9.40 5.31
N LEU A 83 3.25 -8.91 4.89
CA LEU A 83 3.46 -8.23 3.64
C LEU A 83 4.34 -9.06 2.72
N GLU A 84 4.10 -8.95 1.42
CA GLU A 84 4.94 -9.53 0.39
C GLU A 84 5.34 -8.47 -0.61
N LEU A 85 6.64 -8.32 -0.84
CA LEU A 85 7.15 -7.50 -1.92
C LEU A 85 7.48 -8.40 -3.10
N HIS A 86 6.88 -8.10 -4.24
CA HIS A 86 7.11 -8.79 -5.50
C HIS A 86 7.69 -7.81 -6.52
N ILE A 87 8.57 -8.33 -7.38
CA ILE A 87 9.27 -7.55 -8.40
C ILE A 87 9.06 -8.16 -9.77
N ARG A 88 8.98 -7.34 -10.82
CA ARG A 88 9.07 -7.85 -12.18
C ARG A 88 10.53 -7.87 -12.63
N PRO A 89 11.08 -9.02 -13.06
CA PRO A 89 12.44 -9.07 -13.57
C PRO A 89 12.68 -8.08 -14.70
N ASN A 90 13.83 -7.40 -14.68
CA ASN A 90 14.26 -6.44 -15.71
C ASN A 90 13.35 -5.21 -15.89
N LYS A 91 12.41 -4.95 -14.97
CA LYS A 91 11.59 -3.73 -14.96
C LYS A 91 11.61 -3.09 -13.58
N ASN A 92 11.40 -1.78 -13.55
CA ASN A 92 11.23 -1.02 -12.30
C ASN A 92 9.78 -1.10 -11.80
N HIS A 93 9.20 -2.30 -11.82
CA HIS A 93 7.82 -2.57 -11.44
C HIS A 93 7.76 -3.42 -10.18
N TYR A 94 6.98 -2.96 -9.22
CA TYR A 94 6.88 -3.52 -7.88
C TYR A 94 5.42 -3.69 -7.50
N LEU A 95 5.11 -4.78 -6.78
CA LEU A 95 3.83 -4.97 -6.11
C LEU A 95 4.09 -5.28 -4.64
N ILE A 96 3.40 -4.55 -3.75
CA ILE A 96 3.35 -4.89 -2.33
C ILE A 96 1.97 -5.46 -2.05
N PHE A 97 1.92 -6.72 -1.64
CA PHE A 97 0.70 -7.37 -1.21
C PHE A 97 0.58 -7.34 0.30
N HIS A 98 -0.61 -7.02 0.80
CA HIS A 98 -1.00 -7.25 2.19
C HIS A 98 -2.16 -8.24 2.26
N LYS A 99 -2.43 -8.77 3.45
CA LYS A 99 -3.71 -9.46 3.71
C LYS A 99 -4.88 -8.47 3.55
N PRO A 100 -6.13 -8.97 3.47
CA PRO A 100 -7.34 -8.14 3.56
C PRO A 100 -7.19 -7.06 4.61
N ILE A 101 -7.22 -5.80 4.17
CA ILE A 101 -6.76 -4.66 4.96
C ILE A 101 -7.48 -4.58 6.30
N GLU A 102 -8.76 -4.94 6.37
CA GLU A 102 -9.54 -4.97 7.61
C GLU A 102 -8.96 -5.98 8.61
N LYS A 103 -8.65 -7.19 8.15
CA LYS A 103 -8.03 -8.22 8.98
C LYS A 103 -6.61 -7.82 9.36
N TRP A 104 -5.88 -7.22 8.43
CA TRP A 104 -4.50 -6.81 8.65
C TRP A 104 -4.41 -5.71 9.71
N ILE A 105 -5.23 -4.66 9.63
CA ILE A 105 -5.28 -3.56 10.59
C ILE A 105 -5.58 -4.07 12.01
N LEU A 106 -6.52 -5.01 12.17
CA LEU A 106 -6.81 -5.60 13.48
C LEU A 106 -5.58 -6.30 14.07
N ASN A 107 -4.81 -7.04 13.26
CA ASN A 107 -3.59 -7.70 13.73
C ASN A 107 -2.48 -6.70 14.07
N GLU A 108 -2.32 -5.64 13.29
CA GLU A 108 -1.34 -4.58 13.56
C GLU A 108 -1.69 -3.81 14.83
N ALA A 109 -2.97 -3.49 15.04
CA ALA A 109 -3.45 -2.83 16.25
C ALA A 109 -3.24 -3.69 17.50
N GLN A 110 -3.53 -4.99 17.40
CA GLN A 110 -3.29 -5.94 18.49
C GLN A 110 -1.81 -6.02 18.88
N GLN A 111 -0.87 -5.99 17.90
CA GLN A 111 0.57 -6.04 18.17
C GLN A 111 1.05 -4.87 19.05
N VAL A 112 0.41 -3.71 18.94
CA VAL A 112 0.80 -2.48 19.66
C VAL A 112 -0.20 -2.07 20.74
N ASN A 113 -1.09 -2.99 21.14
CA ASN A 113 -2.13 -2.77 22.17
C ASN A 113 -3.04 -1.57 21.87
N ILE A 114 -3.34 -1.30 20.60
CA ILE A 114 -4.33 -0.31 20.17
C ILE A 114 -5.68 -1.02 19.97
N THR A 115 -6.75 -0.41 20.46
CA THR A 115 -8.13 -0.83 20.16
C THR A 115 -8.80 0.18 19.24
N LEU A 116 -9.52 -0.30 18.22
CA LEU A 116 -10.12 0.52 17.16
C LEU A 116 -11.29 1.39 17.66
N ASP A 117 -11.94 1.00 18.76
CA ASP A 117 -13.02 1.75 19.41
C ASP A 117 -12.57 3.15 19.86
N THR A 118 -11.30 3.33 20.24
CA THR A 118 -10.71 4.64 20.58
C THR A 118 -10.69 5.65 19.43
N TYR A 119 -11.03 5.19 18.21
CA TYR A 119 -11.17 5.98 17.00
C TYR A 119 -12.60 5.98 16.45
N ASP A 120 -13.58 5.49 17.22
CA ASP A 120 -14.95 5.26 16.75
C ASP A 120 -15.02 4.35 15.51
N LEU A 121 -14.12 3.35 15.45
CA LEU A 121 -14.07 2.34 14.41
C LEU A 121 -14.52 0.98 14.95
N PRO A 122 -15.12 0.12 14.12
CA PRO A 122 -15.52 -1.22 14.55
C PRO A 122 -14.33 -2.07 14.98
N THR A 123 -14.54 -2.89 16.00
CA THR A 123 -13.52 -3.79 16.54
C THR A 123 -13.59 -5.20 15.95
N THR A 124 -14.64 -5.50 15.17
CA THR A 124 -14.82 -6.81 14.55
C THR A 124 -14.54 -6.78 13.05
N LEU A 125 -13.96 -7.87 12.53
CA LEU A 125 -13.69 -8.02 11.10
C LEU A 125 -14.96 -7.88 10.25
N LYS A 126 -16.07 -8.45 10.71
CA LYS A 126 -17.35 -8.43 9.99
C LYS A 126 -17.84 -7.01 9.76
N GLU A 127 -17.76 -6.16 10.79
CA GLU A 127 -18.21 -4.77 10.70
C GLU A 127 -17.27 -3.93 9.84
N LEU A 128 -15.96 -4.12 9.95
CA LEU A 128 -14.98 -3.43 9.10
C LEU A 128 -15.19 -3.74 7.62
N VAL A 129 -15.42 -5.02 7.27
CA VAL A 129 -15.67 -5.43 5.88
C VAL A 129 -16.94 -4.76 5.32
N ASN A 130 -17.94 -4.52 6.17
CA ASN A 130 -19.19 -3.85 5.77
C ASN A 130 -19.02 -2.33 5.60
N MET A 131 -17.91 -1.74 6.04
CA MET A 131 -17.65 -0.31 5.88
C MET A 131 -17.09 0.06 4.50
N LYS A 132 -16.80 -0.90 3.60
CA LYS A 132 -16.20 -0.64 2.27
C LYS A 132 -17.01 0.38 1.46
N CYS A 133 -16.64 1.66 1.51
CA CYS A 133 -17.23 2.74 0.74
C CYS A 133 -16.22 3.85 0.44
N GLU A 134 -16.54 4.72 -0.52
CA GLU A 134 -15.64 5.79 -0.99
C GLU A 134 -15.24 6.78 0.12
N ALA A 135 -16.13 6.98 1.10
CA ALA A 135 -15.88 7.87 2.24
C ALA A 135 -14.63 7.46 3.04
N ASN A 136 -14.29 6.18 3.06
CA ASN A 136 -13.12 5.67 3.76
C ASN A 136 -11.80 6.19 3.19
N LYS A 137 -11.77 6.70 1.95
CA LYS A 137 -10.55 7.29 1.37
C LYS A 137 -9.99 8.43 2.20
N ASN A 138 -10.90 9.21 2.78
CA ASN A 138 -10.56 10.43 3.51
C ASN A 138 -11.03 10.42 4.96
N ASP A 139 -11.56 9.29 5.44
CA ASP A 139 -12.06 9.17 6.81
C ASP A 139 -10.94 9.50 7.81
N PRO A 140 -11.11 10.57 8.61
CA PRO A 140 -10.11 11.03 9.56
C PRO A 140 -9.86 10.02 10.70
N ARG A 141 -10.82 9.14 11.00
CA ARG A 141 -10.68 8.10 12.03
C ARG A 141 -9.59 7.10 11.65
N PHE A 142 -9.64 6.60 10.42
CA PHE A 142 -8.59 5.75 9.86
C PHE A 142 -7.25 6.48 9.75
N LYS A 143 -7.24 7.76 9.34
CA LYS A 143 -6.00 8.57 9.32
C LYS A 143 -5.35 8.70 10.69
N LYS A 144 -6.14 8.82 11.76
CA LYS A 144 -5.64 8.90 13.13
C LYS A 144 -5.10 7.52 13.55
N LEU A 145 -5.86 6.45 13.32
CA LEU A 145 -5.42 5.08 13.58
C LEU A 145 -4.08 4.76 12.89
N PHE A 146 -3.95 5.02 11.58
CA PHE A 146 -2.72 4.71 10.84
C PHE A 146 -1.50 5.49 11.30
N ARG A 147 -1.68 6.75 11.72
CA ARG A 147 -0.60 7.54 12.34
C ARG A 147 -0.15 6.92 13.65
N ASP A 148 -1.10 6.54 14.49
CA ASP A 148 -0.82 5.99 15.81
C ASP A 148 -0.18 4.59 15.69
N LEU A 149 -0.65 3.75 14.77
CA LEU A 149 -0.01 2.47 14.43
C LEU A 149 1.44 2.66 13.95
N LYS A 150 1.68 3.64 13.07
CA LYS A 150 3.05 3.96 12.62
C LYS A 150 3.92 4.41 13.79
N SER A 151 3.44 5.35 14.62
CA SER A 151 4.22 5.89 15.75
C SER A 151 4.49 4.87 16.86
N GLN A 152 3.58 3.91 17.06
CA GLN A 152 3.75 2.83 18.03
C GLN A 152 4.55 1.64 17.48
N ASN A 153 5.20 1.80 16.32
CA ASN A 153 6.04 0.78 15.70
C ASN A 153 5.30 -0.52 15.34
N ALA A 154 4.05 -0.43 14.89
CA ALA A 154 3.37 -1.58 14.30
C ALA A 154 4.19 -2.09 13.09
N SER A 155 4.58 -3.36 13.14
CA SER A 155 5.70 -3.88 12.35
C SER A 155 5.41 -3.90 10.85
N GLY A 156 4.21 -4.31 10.44
CA GLY A 156 3.78 -4.29 9.06
C GLY A 156 3.59 -2.87 8.54
N ILE A 157 3.00 -1.98 9.34
CA ILE A 157 2.78 -0.57 8.94
C ILE A 157 4.10 0.14 8.67
N ASN A 158 5.09 -0.03 9.55
CA ASN A 158 6.39 0.60 9.39
C ASN A 158 7.18 -0.01 8.24
N LEU A 159 7.09 -1.32 8.03
CA LEU A 159 7.72 -1.95 6.89
C LEU A 159 7.13 -1.45 5.57
N LEU A 160 5.80 -1.37 5.46
CA LEU A 160 5.12 -0.83 4.27
C LEU A 160 5.62 0.59 3.99
N ALA A 161 5.69 1.44 5.01
CA ALA A 161 6.19 2.80 4.87
C ALA A 161 7.64 2.84 4.36
N LYS A 162 8.54 2.05 4.97
CA LYS A 162 9.94 1.95 4.57
C LYS A 162 10.11 1.51 3.11
N TRP A 163 9.37 0.49 2.66
CA TRP A 163 9.42 0.03 1.28
C TRP A 163 8.96 1.10 0.31
N ILE A 164 7.82 1.76 0.59
CA ILE A 164 7.31 2.83 -0.27
C ILE A 164 8.29 4.01 -0.30
N GLU A 165 8.82 4.44 0.84
CA GLU A 165 9.81 5.53 0.93
C GLU A 165 11.09 5.20 0.15
N HIS A 166 11.61 3.98 0.31
CA HIS A 166 12.83 3.55 -0.38
C HIS A 166 12.64 3.48 -1.90
N LEU A 167 11.54 2.88 -2.37
CA LEU A 167 11.24 2.76 -3.81
C LEU A 167 10.95 4.13 -4.44
N LYS A 168 10.26 5.02 -3.71
CA LYS A 168 10.01 6.40 -4.14
C LYS A 168 11.30 7.22 -4.24
N ALA A 169 12.28 6.96 -3.38
CA ALA A 169 13.59 7.60 -3.42
C ALA A 169 14.53 7.01 -4.49
N ASN A 170 14.37 5.73 -4.85
CA ASN A 170 15.23 5.00 -5.77
C ASN A 170 14.44 4.33 -6.91
N PRO A 171 13.64 5.07 -7.70
CA PRO A 171 12.67 4.49 -8.63
C PRO A 171 13.29 3.66 -9.77
N TYR A 172 14.57 3.86 -10.12
CA TYR A 172 15.23 3.16 -11.24
C TYR A 172 16.52 2.43 -10.84
N ASN A 173 16.85 2.42 -9.56
CA ASN A 173 18.11 1.91 -9.03
C ASN A 173 17.96 1.38 -7.60
N ALA A 174 16.74 0.99 -7.19
CA ALA A 174 16.51 0.38 -5.89
C ALA A 174 17.35 -0.89 -5.73
N ASP A 175 18.10 -0.96 -4.64
CA ASP A 175 18.91 -2.13 -4.31
C ASP A 175 18.03 -3.24 -3.72
N ILE A 176 18.05 -4.40 -4.38
CA ILE A 176 17.26 -5.57 -4.01
C ILE A 176 17.65 -6.06 -2.60
N THR A 177 18.94 -6.02 -2.27
CA THR A 177 19.45 -6.48 -0.98
C THR A 177 18.92 -5.58 0.15
N THR A 178 18.91 -4.27 -0.07
CA THR A 178 18.32 -3.29 0.85
C THR A 178 16.84 -3.57 1.07
N LEU A 179 16.06 -3.79 0.00
CA LEU A 179 14.62 -4.11 0.10
C LEU A 179 14.34 -5.36 0.95
N GLN A 180 15.16 -6.40 0.82
CA GLN A 180 15.05 -7.63 1.60
C GLN A 180 15.35 -7.38 3.10
N ASN A 181 16.29 -6.49 3.41
CA ASN A 181 16.79 -6.24 4.77
C ASN A 181 16.05 -5.15 5.57
N LEU A 182 15.15 -4.37 4.96
CA LEU A 182 14.41 -3.27 5.62
C LEU A 182 13.50 -3.68 6.79
#